data_AF-A0A1G5G2C6-F1
#
_entry.id   AF-A0A1G5G2C6-F1
#
_cell.length_a   1.000
_cell.length_b   1.000
_cell.length_c   1.000
_cell.angle_alpha   90.00
_cell.angle_beta   90.00
_cell.angle_gamma   90.00
#
_symmetry.space_group_name_H-M   'P 1'
#
loop_
_entity.id
_entity.type
_entity.pdbx_description
1 polymer ?
#
loop_
_entity_poly.entity_id
_entity_poly.type
_entity_poly.pdbx_seq_one_letter_code
_entity_poly.pdbx_strand_id
1 'polypeptide(L)'
;MRTRLMSAAAVVTWAGLTLTACATEGAAMPTPGESPAASRPPFLTASPAPLGPTGSASDLPPAKWAALTADLSARGVSGDPALVSSERVEFSDGSLGCPAPGMAYTQAIVEGYRVVVRVDDQTFDYRFGTGDEPRLCER
;
A
#
# COMPACT_ATOMS: atom_id res chain seq x y z
N MET A 1 50.29 1.94 -9.15
CA MET A 1 51.26 2.96 -8.70
C MET A 1 50.75 3.58 -7.41
N ARG A 2 51.54 3.47 -6.34
CA ARG A 2 51.28 4.04 -5.02
C ARG A 2 52.04 5.36 -4.95
N THR A 3 51.36 6.45 -4.61
CA THR A 3 52.03 7.73 -4.33
C THR A 3 51.62 8.17 -2.94
N ARG A 4 52.59 8.13 -2.02
CA ARG A 4 52.54 8.74 -0.68
C ARG A 4 53.20 10.12 -0.76
N LEU A 5 52.80 11.04 0.13
CA LEU A 5 53.57 12.09 0.84
C LEU A 5 52.51 13.05 1.46
N MET A 6 52.26 13.11 2.79
CA MET A 6 53.05 13.70 3.90
C MET A 6 53.46 15.16 3.55
N SER A 7 53.18 16.26 4.28
CA SER A 7 52.92 16.53 5.71
C SER A 7 52.48 18.01 5.90
N ALA A 8 52.20 18.38 7.18
CA ALA A 8 52.23 19.70 7.85
C ALA A 8 50.84 20.29 8.17
N ALA A 9 50.33 20.34 9.40
CA ALA A 9 50.81 20.75 10.74
C ALA A 9 50.42 22.20 11.12
N ALA A 10 49.72 22.29 12.26
CA ALA A 10 49.39 23.47 13.08
C ALA A 10 48.37 24.44 12.45
N VAL A 11 47.35 24.94 13.16
CA VAL A 11 47.45 25.73 14.40
C VAL A 11 46.19 25.57 15.25
N VAL A 12 46.40 25.35 16.54
CA VAL A 12 45.41 25.43 17.62
C VAL A 12 44.98 26.90 17.80
N THR A 13 43.69 27.19 17.76
CA THR A 13 43.12 28.36 18.44
C THR A 13 41.88 27.96 19.24
N TRP A 14 42.02 28.14 20.53
CA TRP A 14 41.02 27.95 21.57
C TRP A 14 40.22 29.25 21.65
N ALA A 15 38.91 29.20 21.40
CA ALA A 15 37.99 30.28 21.74
C ALA A 15 36.68 29.65 22.21
N GLY A 16 36.54 29.60 23.54
CA GLY A 16 35.29 29.23 24.20
C GLY A 16 34.24 30.35 24.11
N LEU A 17 33.09 30.06 24.73
CA LEU A 17 31.93 30.94 24.95
C LEU A 17 31.12 31.24 23.67
N THR A 18 29.84 30.88 23.55
CA THR A 18 28.77 30.89 24.57
C THR A 18 27.69 29.85 24.25
N LEU A 19 27.25 29.08 25.25
CA LEU A 19 25.92 28.46 25.21
C LEU A 19 24.91 29.58 25.49
N THR A 20 24.34 30.16 24.44
CA THR A 20 23.12 30.96 24.55
C THR A 20 21.96 30.02 24.86
N ALA A 21 21.70 29.82 26.15
CA ALA A 21 20.44 29.27 26.61
C ALA A 21 19.34 30.28 26.29
N CYS A 22 18.51 30.02 25.28
CA CYS A 22 17.20 30.65 25.21
C CYS A 22 16.40 30.16 26.41
N ALA A 23 16.38 30.96 27.48
CA ALA A 23 15.28 30.94 28.41
C ALA A 23 14.06 31.41 27.61
N THR A 24 13.32 30.47 27.03
CA THR A 24 11.97 30.77 26.59
C THR A 24 11.19 31.04 27.88
N GLU A 25 10.89 32.31 28.12
CA GLU A 25 9.89 32.72 29.09
C GLU A 25 8.67 31.85 28.86
N GLY A 26 8.37 31.02 29.86
CA GLY A 26 7.16 30.22 29.89
C GLY A 26 6.00 31.20 29.89
N ALA A 27 5.39 31.38 28.72
CA ALA A 27 4.09 32.01 28.63
C ALA A 27 3.18 31.31 29.62
N ALA A 28 2.60 32.08 30.54
CA ALA A 28 1.60 31.59 31.47
C ALA A 28 0.59 30.75 30.69
N MET A 29 0.42 29.49 31.12
CA MET A 29 -0.63 28.62 30.60
C MET A 29 -1.94 29.41 30.71
N PRO A 30 -2.68 29.64 29.61
CA PRO A 30 -4.03 30.14 29.76
C PRO A 30 -4.78 29.14 30.63
N THR A 31 -5.36 29.63 31.73
CA THR A 31 -6.40 28.90 32.47
C THR A 31 -7.33 28.26 31.46
N PRO A 32 -7.65 26.95 31.57
CA PRO A 32 -8.67 26.34 30.73
C PRO A 32 -9.93 27.19 30.85
N GLY A 33 -10.15 28.02 29.83
CA GLY A 33 -11.38 28.77 29.68
C GLY A 33 -12.45 27.71 29.50
N GLU A 34 -13.45 27.77 30.38
CA GLU A 34 -14.74 27.12 30.25
C GLU A 34 -15.19 27.28 28.79
N SER A 35 -14.90 26.27 27.97
CA SER A 35 -15.36 26.22 26.59
C SER A 35 -16.85 25.93 26.72
N PRO A 36 -17.76 26.81 26.23
CA PRO A 36 -19.17 26.47 26.20
C PRO A 36 -19.26 25.14 25.47
N ALA A 37 -19.88 24.14 26.11
CA ALA A 37 -20.09 22.83 25.53
C ALA A 37 -20.89 23.01 24.24
N ALA A 38 -20.18 23.23 23.14
CA ALA A 38 -20.72 23.11 21.80
C ALA A 38 -21.17 21.66 21.73
N SER A 39 -22.48 21.48 21.69
CA SER A 39 -23.13 20.18 21.62
C SER A 39 -22.66 19.51 20.34
N ARG A 40 -21.57 18.76 20.44
CA ARG A 40 -21.01 18.00 19.33
C ARG A 40 -22.06 16.95 19.01
N PRO A 41 -22.63 16.93 17.80
CA PRO A 41 -23.51 15.83 17.43
C PRO A 41 -22.77 14.51 17.69
N PRO A 42 -23.45 13.48 18.19
CA PRO A 42 -22.81 12.20 18.47
C PRO A 42 -22.11 11.72 17.20
N PHE A 43 -20.92 11.14 17.36
CA PHE A 43 -20.29 10.42 16.27
C PHE A 43 -21.24 9.32 15.83
N LEU A 44 -21.80 9.47 14.62
CA LEU A 44 -22.58 8.42 14.00
C LEU A 44 -21.60 7.39 13.45
N THR A 45 -21.67 6.17 13.98
CA THR A 45 -21.00 5.03 13.36
C THR A 45 -21.68 4.79 12.01
N ALA A 46 -21.00 5.09 10.91
CA ALA A 46 -21.44 4.61 9.61
C ALA A 46 -21.41 3.07 9.67
N SER A 47 -22.55 2.44 9.39
CA SER A 47 -22.60 0.99 9.26
C SER A 47 -21.59 0.57 8.18
N PRO A 48 -20.73 -0.44 8.42
CA PRO A 48 -19.78 -0.90 7.41
C PRO A 48 -20.52 -1.17 6.11
N ALA A 49 -20.09 -0.53 5.02
CA ALA A 49 -20.59 -0.89 3.70
C ALA A 49 -20.34 -2.39 3.48
N PRO A 50 -21.23 -3.11 2.76
CA PRO A 50 -20.99 -4.51 2.44
C PRO A 50 -19.60 -4.65 1.81
N LEU A 51 -18.76 -5.53 2.36
CA LEU A 51 -17.42 -5.86 1.82
C LEU A 51 -17.49 -6.65 0.50
N GLY A 52 -18.58 -6.47 -0.25
CA GLY A 52 -18.73 -7.06 -1.57
C GLY A 52 -17.73 -6.43 -2.55
N PRO A 53 -17.42 -7.11 -3.65
CA PRO A 53 -16.78 -6.43 -4.77
C PRO A 53 -17.44 -5.10 -5.11
N THR A 54 -16.63 -4.05 -5.20
CA THR A 54 -17.01 -2.79 -5.83
C THR A 54 -16.84 -2.83 -7.35
N GLY A 55 -16.42 -3.96 -7.92
CA GLY A 55 -16.11 -4.07 -9.33
C GLY A 55 -17.36 -4.23 -10.21
N SER A 56 -17.35 -3.56 -11.35
CA SER A 56 -18.36 -3.79 -12.39
C SER A 56 -17.97 -5.00 -13.22
N ALA A 57 -18.93 -5.89 -13.51
CA ALA A 57 -18.71 -6.98 -14.46
C ALA A 57 -18.13 -6.41 -15.77
N SER A 58 -17.04 -6.98 -16.25
CA SER A 58 -16.32 -6.48 -17.43
C SER A 58 -15.71 -7.64 -18.21
N ASP A 59 -15.60 -7.48 -19.52
CA ASP A 59 -14.86 -8.41 -20.37
C ASP A 59 -13.38 -8.43 -19.96
N LEU A 60 -12.82 -9.64 -19.86
CA LEU A 60 -11.41 -9.84 -19.50
C LEU A 60 -10.55 -9.83 -20.77
N PRO A 61 -9.56 -8.92 -20.88
CA PRO A 61 -8.68 -8.89 -22.04
C PRO A 61 -7.98 -10.24 -22.28
N PRO A 62 -7.86 -10.69 -23.55
CA PRO A 62 -7.28 -12.00 -23.86
C PRO A 62 -5.86 -12.21 -23.32
N ALA A 63 -5.06 -11.14 -23.25
CA ALA A 63 -3.71 -11.19 -22.69
C ALA A 63 -3.71 -11.59 -21.21
N LYS A 64 -4.67 -11.07 -20.41
CA LYS A 64 -4.82 -11.41 -18.99
C LYS A 64 -5.30 -12.84 -18.80
N TRP A 65 -6.21 -13.31 -19.66
CA TRP A 65 -6.64 -14.71 -19.68
C TRP A 65 -5.49 -15.67 -20.01
N ALA A 66 -4.68 -15.33 -21.01
CA ALA A 66 -3.50 -16.11 -21.36
C ALA A 66 -2.49 -16.14 -20.20
N ALA A 67 -2.25 -15.01 -19.55
CA ALA A 67 -1.32 -14.90 -18.45
C ALA A 67 -1.74 -15.71 -17.21
N LEU A 68 -3.02 -15.63 -16.78
CA LEU A 68 -3.49 -16.45 -15.65
C LEU A 68 -3.47 -17.96 -15.98
N THR A 69 -3.76 -18.34 -17.23
CA THR A 69 -3.72 -19.75 -17.63
C THR A 69 -2.29 -20.29 -17.61
N ALA A 70 -1.32 -19.45 -18.01
CA ALA A 70 0.10 -19.77 -17.93
C ALA A 70 0.57 -19.88 -16.46
N ASP A 71 0.15 -18.98 -15.57
CA ASP A 71 0.47 -19.05 -14.13
C ASP A 71 -0.13 -20.31 -13.47
N LEU A 72 -1.39 -20.67 -13.77
CA LEU A 72 -2.00 -21.91 -13.30
C LEU A 72 -1.19 -23.14 -13.73
N SER A 73 -0.81 -23.19 -15.01
CA SER A 73 -0.01 -24.28 -15.57
C SER A 73 1.37 -24.38 -14.90
N ALA A 74 2.02 -23.24 -14.66
CA ALA A 74 3.32 -23.18 -13.97
C ALA A 74 3.24 -23.64 -12.51
N ARG A 75 2.08 -23.50 -11.88
CA ARG A 75 1.80 -24.02 -10.52
C ARG A 75 1.43 -25.51 -10.50
N GLY A 76 1.34 -26.15 -11.65
CA GLY A 76 0.96 -27.56 -11.77
C GLY A 76 -0.54 -27.81 -11.68
N VAL A 77 -1.37 -26.76 -11.76
CA VAL A 77 -2.82 -26.92 -11.85
C VAL A 77 -3.14 -27.43 -13.25
N SER A 78 -3.64 -28.66 -13.31
CA SER A 78 -4.01 -29.33 -14.57
C SER A 78 -5.53 -29.28 -14.72
N GLY A 79 -6.01 -28.96 -15.92
CA GLY A 79 -7.45 -28.84 -16.21
C GLY A 79 -7.74 -27.63 -17.09
N ASP A 80 -9.00 -27.48 -17.50
CA ASP A 80 -9.46 -26.32 -18.27
C ASP A 80 -10.05 -25.27 -17.31
N PRO A 81 -9.44 -24.07 -17.20
CA PRO A 81 -9.98 -23.03 -16.35
C PRO A 81 -11.27 -22.47 -16.93
N ALA A 82 -12.33 -22.46 -16.12
CA ALA A 82 -13.59 -21.79 -16.41
C ALA A 82 -13.63 -20.42 -15.72
N LEU A 83 -13.97 -19.37 -16.46
CA LEU A 83 -14.20 -18.05 -15.89
C LEU A 83 -15.46 -18.05 -15.00
N VAL A 84 -15.32 -17.66 -13.74
CA VAL A 84 -16.43 -17.51 -12.79
C VAL A 84 -16.87 -16.05 -12.70
N SER A 85 -15.91 -15.13 -12.57
CA SER A 85 -16.20 -13.69 -12.63
C SER A 85 -14.99 -12.92 -13.14
N SER A 86 -15.27 -11.80 -13.82
CA SER A 86 -14.28 -10.79 -14.18
C SER A 86 -14.87 -9.42 -13.92
N GLU A 87 -14.19 -8.67 -13.05
CA GLU A 87 -14.66 -7.38 -12.59
C GLU A 87 -13.55 -6.35 -12.74
N ARG A 88 -13.87 -5.19 -13.30
CA ARG A 88 -12.97 -4.04 -13.28
C ARG A 88 -13.07 -3.36 -11.92
N VAL A 89 -11.93 -3.17 -11.26
CA VAL A 89 -11.84 -2.66 -9.89
C VAL A 89 -10.79 -1.55 -9.81
N GLU A 90 -11.06 -0.52 -9.01
CA GLU A 90 -10.06 0.45 -8.56
C GLU A 90 -9.57 0.06 -7.17
N PHE A 91 -8.36 -0.48 -7.09
CA PHE A 91 -7.74 -0.89 -5.83
C PHE A 91 -7.20 0.32 -5.08
N SER A 92 -7.32 0.31 -3.75
CA SER A 92 -6.91 1.43 -2.89
C SER A 92 -5.39 1.67 -2.85
N ASP A 93 -4.60 0.64 -3.17
CA ASP A 93 -3.14 0.66 -3.10
C ASP A 93 -2.52 -0.40 -4.04
N GLY A 94 -1.19 -0.39 -4.11
CA GLY A 94 -0.40 -1.34 -4.89
C GLY A 94 -0.44 -2.80 -4.40
N SER A 95 -1.13 -3.11 -3.30
CA SER A 95 -1.34 -4.49 -2.87
C SER A 95 -2.42 -5.19 -3.68
N LEU A 96 -3.23 -4.45 -4.45
CA LEU A 96 -4.36 -4.98 -5.22
C LEU A 96 -5.38 -5.75 -4.35
N GLY A 97 -5.43 -5.43 -3.05
CA GLY A 97 -6.28 -6.09 -2.06
C GLY A 97 -5.75 -7.43 -1.54
N CYS A 98 -4.48 -7.76 -1.81
CA CYS A 98 -3.86 -9.02 -1.38
C CYS A 98 -2.52 -8.75 -0.67
N PRO A 99 -2.47 -8.03 0.45
CA PRO A 99 -1.20 -7.66 1.08
C PRO A 99 -0.44 -8.87 1.63
N ALA A 100 0.88 -8.89 1.44
CA ALA A 100 1.79 -9.84 2.07
C ALA A 100 2.36 -9.24 3.37
N PRO A 101 2.58 -10.05 4.42
CA PRO A 101 3.13 -9.58 5.69
C PRO A 101 4.50 -8.90 5.52
N GLY A 102 4.71 -7.79 6.23
CA GLY A 102 5.99 -7.06 6.24
C GLY A 102 6.29 -6.24 4.99
N MET A 103 5.37 -6.18 4.01
CA MET A 103 5.54 -5.39 2.80
C MET A 103 4.93 -4.00 2.94
N ALA A 104 5.60 -3.01 2.34
CA ALA A 104 5.06 -1.67 2.15
C ALA A 104 4.52 -1.52 0.72
N TYR A 105 3.30 -1.00 0.58
CA TYR A 105 2.62 -0.82 -0.71
C TYR A 105 2.40 0.67 -1.02
N THR A 106 2.43 1.01 -2.31
CA THR A 106 2.16 2.37 -2.78
C THR A 106 0.73 2.79 -2.46
N GLN A 107 0.55 3.98 -1.89
CA GLN A 107 -0.75 4.56 -1.56
C GLN A 107 -1.34 5.30 -2.77
N ALA A 108 -1.51 4.58 -3.88
CA ALA A 108 -2.07 5.10 -5.13
C ALA A 108 -3.22 4.20 -5.56
N ILE A 109 -4.29 4.81 -6.08
CA ILE A 109 -5.39 4.06 -6.68
C ILE A 109 -4.86 3.34 -7.92
N VAL A 110 -5.09 2.03 -8.00
CA VAL A 110 -4.68 1.19 -9.13
C VAL A 110 -5.92 0.64 -9.81
N GLU A 111 -6.17 1.07 -11.03
CA GLU A 111 -7.16 0.43 -11.89
C GLU A 111 -6.68 -0.97 -12.30
N GLY A 112 -7.60 -1.93 -12.28
CA GLY A 112 -7.25 -3.30 -12.56
C GLY A 112 -8.44 -4.23 -12.67
N TYR A 113 -8.16 -5.53 -12.52
CA TYR A 113 -9.17 -6.58 -12.57
C TYR A 113 -9.10 -7.47 -11.34
N ARG A 114 -10.27 -7.88 -10.87
CA ARG A 114 -10.44 -9.07 -10.03
C ARG A 114 -11.09 -10.15 -10.86
N VAL A 115 -10.42 -11.28 -10.97
CA VAL A 115 -10.83 -12.39 -11.82
C VAL A 115 -10.90 -13.65 -10.96
N VAL A 116 -12.06 -14.28 -10.93
CA VAL A 116 -12.23 -15.58 -10.29
C VAL A 116 -12.36 -16.62 -11.38
N VAL A 117 -11.51 -17.65 -11.34
CA VAL A 117 -11.57 -18.81 -12.23
C VAL A 117 -11.72 -20.08 -11.40
N ARG A 118 -12.26 -21.11 -12.02
CA ARG A 118 -12.41 -22.43 -11.41
C ARG A 118 -11.80 -23.48 -12.32
N VAL A 119 -10.97 -24.33 -11.74
CA VAL A 119 -10.44 -25.54 -12.40
C VAL A 119 -10.95 -26.71 -11.57
N ASP A 120 -11.77 -27.57 -12.17
CA ASP A 120 -12.49 -28.64 -11.48
C ASP A 120 -13.26 -28.11 -10.25
N ASP A 121 -12.88 -28.56 -9.04
CA ASP A 121 -13.47 -28.17 -7.75
C ASP A 121 -12.68 -27.06 -7.04
N GLN A 122 -11.62 -26.53 -7.64
CA GLN A 122 -10.76 -25.50 -7.05
C GLN A 122 -11.02 -24.13 -7.66
N THR A 123 -11.11 -23.11 -6.80
CA THR A 123 -11.35 -21.71 -7.21
C THR A 123 -10.10 -20.88 -6.95
N PHE A 124 -9.73 -20.04 -7.91
CA PHE A 124 -8.54 -19.19 -7.88
C PHE A 124 -8.98 -17.73 -8.07
N ASP A 125 -8.51 -16.86 -7.17
CA ASP A 125 -8.78 -15.41 -7.20
C ASP A 125 -7.53 -14.69 -7.71
N TYR A 126 -7.56 -14.21 -8.94
CA TYR A 126 -6.50 -13.47 -9.60
C TYR A 126 -6.74 -11.96 -9.54
N ARG A 127 -5.67 -11.21 -9.27
CA ARG A 127 -5.63 -9.75 -9.35
C ARG A 127 -4.70 -9.31 -10.46
N PHE A 128 -5.14 -8.30 -11.19
CA PHE A 128 -4.33 -7.61 -12.17
C PHE A 128 -4.33 -6.12 -11.83
N GLY A 129 -3.16 -5.49 -11.89
CA GLY A 129 -3.09 -4.03 -11.95
C GLY A 129 -3.30 -3.54 -13.39
N THR A 130 -2.60 -2.47 -13.77
CA THR A 130 -2.67 -1.92 -15.14
C THR A 130 -2.08 -2.89 -16.17
N GLY A 131 -1.06 -3.68 -15.79
CA GLY A 131 -0.42 -4.67 -16.65
C GLY A 131 -1.13 -6.03 -16.68
N ASP A 132 -0.55 -6.97 -17.43
CA ASP A 132 -1.11 -8.33 -17.62
C ASP A 132 -0.54 -9.37 -16.66
N GLU A 133 0.33 -8.96 -15.74
CA GLU A 133 0.90 -9.85 -14.73
C GLU A 133 -0.19 -10.32 -13.75
N PRO A 134 -0.47 -11.63 -13.67
CA PRO A 134 -1.47 -12.18 -12.79
C PRO A 134 -0.91 -12.33 -11.38
N ARG A 135 -1.66 -11.88 -10.38
CA ARG A 135 -1.36 -12.14 -8.98
C ARG A 135 -2.40 -13.06 -8.38
N LEU A 136 -2.02 -14.28 -8.02
CA LEU A 136 -2.89 -15.17 -7.25
C LEU A 136 -3.03 -14.64 -5.82
N CYS A 137 -4.28 -14.45 -5.40
CA CYS A 137 -4.66 -14.00 -4.08
C CYS A 137 -5.10 -15.21 -3.24
N GLU A 138 -4.23 -15.64 -2.34
CA GLU A 138 -4.57 -16.67 -1.36
C GLU A 138 -5.28 -16.00 -0.17
N ARG A 139 -6.41 -16.55 0.26
CA ARG A 139 -7.13 -16.11 1.46
C ARG A 139 -6.65 -16.88 2.69
#